data_AF-A0A1G9M2A0-F1
#
_entry.id   AF-A0A1G9M2A0-F1
#
_cell.length_a   1.000
_cell.length_b   1.000
_cell.length_c   1.000
_cell.angle_alpha   90.00
_cell.angle_beta   90.00
_cell.angle_gamma   90.00
#
_symmetry.space_group_name_H-M   'P 1'
#
loop_
_entity.id
_entity.type
_entity.pdbx_description
1 polymer ?
#
loop_
_entity_poly.entity_id
_entity_poly.type
_entity_poly.pdbx_seq_one_letter_code
_entity_poly.pdbx_strand_id
1 'polypeptide(L)'
;MRISKLAVAVFAVMVVSACTTGGEKGNPTPAPQSNTSSGSDSGNKVPERPQALKLDSIDTCKLLTAEQMKQISAVSADPVQLDLVEGKESPSCDYGSDGGFGYQVGAVTHDGVSYWLKGGGNVDAKVIKVGDFGAVEIKLKGGSGFDCSVAIDVADGQQLMVSYIPTTTKEKDQAVLCGKAEKAAGLALSTLKTLK
;
A
#
# COMPACT_ATOMS: atom_id res chain seq x y z
N MET A 1 -41.97 14.30 36.93
CA MET A 1 -42.45 15.68 37.20
C MET A 1 -41.78 16.21 38.47
N ARG A 2 -40.82 17.13 38.36
CA ARG A 2 -40.65 18.28 39.27
C ARG A 2 -39.94 19.39 38.49
N ILE A 3 -40.54 20.57 38.59
CA ILE A 3 -40.31 21.80 37.83
C ILE A 3 -39.53 22.77 38.73
N SER A 4 -38.63 23.60 38.18
CA SER A 4 -38.40 25.02 38.56
C SER A 4 -37.19 25.56 37.76
N LYS A 5 -37.34 26.48 36.79
CA LYS A 5 -37.43 27.96 36.93
C LYS A 5 -36.08 28.55 37.41
N LEU A 6 -35.49 29.64 36.92
CA LEU A 6 -35.70 30.64 35.86
C LEU A 6 -34.53 31.62 36.07
N ALA A 7 -33.87 32.16 35.05
CA ALA A 7 -33.35 33.55 35.06
C ALA A 7 -32.74 33.94 33.70
N VAL A 8 -33.17 35.11 33.24
CA VAL A 8 -32.86 35.81 31.99
C VAL A 8 -32.13 37.12 32.36
N ALA A 9 -31.15 37.55 31.56
CA ALA A 9 -30.66 38.94 31.39
C ALA A 9 -29.59 38.89 30.26
N VAL A 10 -29.70 39.42 29.02
CA VAL A 10 -30.06 40.70 28.39
C VAL A 10 -29.02 41.84 28.55
N PHE A 11 -28.66 42.45 27.39
CA PHE A 11 -27.89 43.69 27.09
C PHE A 11 -26.35 43.55 27.02
N ALA A 12 -25.61 44.16 26.08
CA ALA A 12 -25.81 45.42 25.36
C ALA A 12 -25.10 45.50 23.97
N VAL A 13 -25.66 46.33 23.10
CA VAL A 13 -25.13 46.82 21.81
C VAL A 13 -24.12 47.95 22.03
N MET A 14 -23.04 48.02 21.25
CA MET A 14 -22.26 49.25 21.01
C MET A 14 -21.81 49.37 19.54
N VAL A 15 -21.71 50.61 19.08
CA VAL A 15 -21.77 51.07 17.69
C VAL A 15 -20.45 51.79 17.28
N VAL A 16 -20.17 51.77 15.96
CA VAL A 16 -19.32 52.64 15.09
C VAL A 16 -17.81 52.76 15.35
N SER A 17 -17.02 52.53 14.29
CA SER A 17 -16.14 53.56 13.71
C SER A 17 -15.73 53.19 12.28
N ALA A 18 -15.95 54.13 11.35
CA ALA A 18 -15.46 54.09 9.97
C ALA A 18 -14.04 54.67 9.94
N CYS A 19 -13.13 54.00 9.22
CA CYS A 19 -11.89 54.62 8.74
C CYS A 19 -11.84 54.47 7.22
N THR A 20 -12.01 55.59 6.54
CA THR A 20 -11.62 55.77 5.14
C THR A 20 -10.11 56.05 5.12
N THR A 21 -9.37 55.28 4.35
CA THR A 21 -8.01 55.64 3.93
C THR A 21 -7.87 55.18 2.48
N GLY A 22 -7.76 56.17 1.59
CA GLY A 22 -7.44 55.95 0.19
C GLY A 22 -6.12 55.20 0.05
N GLY A 23 -6.15 54.15 -0.76
CA GLY A 23 -4.99 53.39 -1.20
C GLY A 23 -4.90 53.44 -2.72
N GLU A 24 -3.73 53.81 -3.21
CA GLU A 24 -3.34 53.91 -4.61
C GLU A 24 -3.79 52.70 -5.44
N LYS A 25 -4.23 52.97 -6.68
CA LYS A 25 -4.56 51.95 -7.68
C LYS A 25 -3.26 51.30 -8.19
N GLY A 26 -2.72 50.37 -7.43
CA GLY A 26 -1.68 49.46 -7.88
C GLY A 26 -2.25 48.47 -8.89
N ASN A 27 -1.64 48.35 -10.06
CA ASN A 27 -1.94 47.31 -11.04
C ASN A 27 -1.07 46.09 -10.72
N PRO A 28 -1.59 45.01 -10.10
CA PRO A 28 -0.78 43.83 -9.84
C PRO A 28 -0.54 43.09 -11.16
N THR A 29 0.67 43.23 -11.71
CA THR A 29 1.20 42.29 -12.69
C THR A 29 1.42 40.95 -11.99
N PRO A 30 0.87 39.83 -12.47
CA PRO A 30 1.16 38.52 -11.90
C PRO A 30 2.65 38.22 -12.03
N ALA A 31 3.32 37.95 -10.90
CA ALA A 31 4.62 37.31 -10.92
C ALA A 31 4.49 35.92 -11.55
N PRO A 32 5.48 35.44 -12.33
CA PRO A 32 5.47 34.06 -12.81
C PRO A 32 5.35 33.12 -11.60
N GLN A 33 4.31 32.28 -11.58
CA GLN A 33 4.20 31.19 -10.62
C GLN A 33 5.34 30.21 -10.90
N SER A 34 6.46 30.38 -10.22
CA SER A 34 7.34 29.27 -9.90
C SER A 34 6.52 28.33 -9.04
N ASN A 35 6.04 27.23 -9.63
CA ASN A 35 5.46 26.11 -8.92
C ASN A 35 6.55 25.45 -8.08
N THR A 36 6.94 26.10 -6.99
CA THR A 36 7.72 25.48 -5.93
C THR A 36 6.70 24.80 -5.04
N SER A 37 6.33 23.57 -5.41
CA SER A 37 5.60 22.68 -4.52
C SER A 37 6.51 22.31 -3.34
N SER A 38 6.60 23.20 -2.36
CA SER A 38 7.07 22.87 -1.02
C SER A 38 5.97 22.09 -0.31
N GLY A 39 5.94 20.79 -0.55
CA GLY A 39 5.15 19.82 0.19
C GLY A 39 6.07 18.69 0.63
N SER A 40 6.76 18.89 1.74
CA SER A 40 7.50 17.84 2.44
C SER A 40 6.51 16.81 3.01
N ASP A 41 6.16 15.82 2.20
CA ASP A 41 5.35 14.66 2.60
C ASP A 41 6.12 13.36 2.26
N SER A 42 7.37 13.33 2.71
CA SER A 42 8.39 12.37 2.28
C SER A 42 8.32 11.02 3.02
N GLY A 43 7.35 10.84 3.94
CA GLY A 43 7.24 9.64 4.78
C GLY A 43 6.36 8.52 4.21
N ASN A 44 5.39 8.87 3.36
CA ASN A 44 4.32 7.95 2.94
C ASN A 44 4.24 7.72 1.42
N LYS A 45 5.28 8.10 0.66
CA LYS A 45 5.29 7.89 -0.80
C LYS A 45 6.29 6.79 -1.17
N VAL A 46 5.82 5.85 -1.99
CA VAL A 46 6.71 4.88 -2.64
C VAL A 46 7.59 5.59 -3.68
N PRO A 47 8.84 5.11 -3.88
CA PRO A 47 9.68 5.56 -4.99
C PRO A 47 8.96 5.43 -6.34
N GLU A 48 9.25 6.33 -7.26
CA GLU A 48 8.71 6.24 -8.63
C GLU A 48 9.14 4.93 -9.29
N ARG A 49 8.19 4.28 -9.97
CA ARG A 49 8.43 3.06 -10.73
C ARG A 49 9.30 3.36 -11.97
N PRO A 50 10.25 2.49 -12.33
CA PRO A 50 11.04 2.66 -13.55
C PRO A 50 10.23 2.50 -14.84
N GLN A 51 9.18 1.67 -14.80
CA GLN A 51 8.27 1.40 -15.90
C GLN A 51 6.95 0.85 -15.36
N ALA A 52 5.88 0.94 -16.15
CA ALA A 52 4.63 0.25 -15.83
C ALA A 52 4.68 -1.22 -16.25
N LEU A 53 4.29 -2.12 -15.35
CA LEU A 53 4.10 -3.55 -15.60
C LEU A 53 2.63 -3.88 -15.30
N LYS A 54 1.83 -4.06 -16.36
CA LYS A 54 0.39 -4.32 -16.25
C LYS A 54 0.12 -5.78 -15.88
N LEU A 55 -0.87 -6.02 -15.02
CA LEU A 55 -1.18 -7.35 -14.50
C LEU A 55 -2.43 -8.00 -15.11
N ASP A 56 -3.18 -7.28 -15.94
CA ASP A 56 -4.54 -7.63 -16.39
C ASP A 56 -4.66 -9.01 -17.10
N SER A 57 -3.58 -9.50 -17.70
CA SER A 57 -3.56 -10.75 -18.47
C SER A 57 -2.42 -11.68 -18.07
N ILE A 58 -1.86 -11.51 -16.87
CA ILE A 58 -0.73 -12.32 -16.41
C ILE A 58 -1.22 -13.65 -15.85
N ASP A 59 -0.59 -14.75 -16.29
CA ASP A 59 -0.68 -16.05 -15.65
C ASP A 59 0.16 -16.01 -14.36
N THR A 60 -0.51 -15.85 -13.22
CA THR A 60 0.13 -15.68 -11.92
C THR A 60 0.97 -16.88 -11.51
N CYS A 61 0.65 -18.10 -11.96
CA CYS A 61 1.44 -19.27 -11.66
C CYS A 61 2.75 -19.35 -12.45
N LYS A 62 2.92 -18.51 -13.47
CA LYS A 62 4.20 -18.35 -14.19
C LYS A 62 5.10 -17.26 -13.62
N LEU A 63 4.67 -16.55 -12.57
CA LEU A 63 5.48 -15.49 -11.96
C LEU A 63 6.70 -16.05 -11.22
N LEU A 64 6.66 -17.29 -10.77
CA LEU A 64 7.84 -18.00 -10.27
C LEU A 64 8.20 -19.16 -11.20
N THR A 65 9.42 -19.13 -11.75
CA THR A 65 9.94 -20.27 -12.54
C THR A 65 10.25 -21.46 -11.64
N ALA A 66 10.38 -22.65 -12.22
CA ALA A 66 10.76 -23.85 -11.47
C ALA A 66 12.08 -23.68 -10.71
N GLU A 67 13.05 -22.97 -11.28
CA GLU A 67 14.34 -22.66 -10.63
C GLU A 67 14.15 -21.70 -9.46
N GLN A 68 13.27 -20.71 -9.60
CA GLN A 68 12.97 -19.76 -8.53
C GLN A 68 12.18 -20.41 -7.40
N MET A 69 11.22 -21.29 -7.72
CA MET A 69 10.48 -22.10 -6.75
C MET A 69 11.43 -22.92 -5.88
N LYS A 70 12.44 -23.57 -6.48
CA LYS A 70 13.49 -24.29 -5.73
C LYS A 70 14.26 -23.38 -4.75
N GLN A 71 14.52 -22.12 -5.11
CA GLN A 71 15.23 -21.17 -4.24
C GLN A 71 14.44 -20.74 -3.00
N ILE A 72 13.12 -20.92 -3.02
CA ILE A 72 12.21 -20.61 -1.91
C ILE A 72 11.52 -21.86 -1.35
N SER A 73 11.94 -23.04 -1.80
CA SER A 73 11.42 -24.36 -1.42
C SER A 73 9.92 -24.56 -1.69
N ALA A 74 9.39 -23.92 -2.73
CA ALA A 74 8.06 -24.21 -3.26
C ALA A 74 8.14 -25.42 -4.21
N VAL A 75 7.11 -26.27 -4.18
CA VAL A 75 7.05 -27.55 -4.91
C VAL A 75 5.79 -27.67 -5.77
N SER A 76 4.74 -26.90 -5.49
CA SER A 76 3.53 -26.79 -6.31
C SER A 76 3.24 -25.34 -6.67
N ALA A 77 2.37 -25.16 -7.67
CA ALA A 77 1.88 -23.87 -8.13
C ALA A 77 0.45 -24.09 -8.64
N ASP A 78 -0.53 -23.66 -7.86
CA ASP A 78 -1.94 -23.92 -8.11
C ASP A 78 -2.70 -22.59 -8.30
N PRO A 79 -3.39 -22.38 -9.43
CA PRO A 79 -4.11 -21.15 -9.68
C PRO A 79 -5.32 -21.03 -8.75
N VAL A 80 -5.48 -19.86 -8.15
CA VAL A 80 -6.54 -19.57 -7.19
C VAL A 80 -7.06 -18.13 -7.37
N GLN A 81 -8.25 -17.86 -6.85
CA GLN A 81 -8.78 -16.50 -6.68
C GLN A 81 -8.68 -16.15 -5.20
N LEU A 82 -8.06 -15.01 -4.89
CA LEU A 82 -7.85 -14.58 -3.50
C LEU A 82 -8.36 -13.16 -3.31
N ASP A 83 -9.05 -12.93 -2.20
CA ASP A 83 -9.35 -11.59 -1.71
C ASP A 83 -8.11 -11.01 -1.00
N LEU A 84 -7.28 -10.32 -1.78
CA LEU A 84 -6.04 -9.73 -1.30
C LEU A 84 -6.21 -8.28 -0.83
N VAL A 85 -7.21 -7.59 -1.40
CA VAL A 85 -7.49 -6.17 -1.13
C VAL A 85 -9.00 -5.90 -1.23
N GLU A 86 -9.57 -5.34 -0.17
CA GLU A 86 -10.92 -4.77 -0.09
C GLU A 86 -12.11 -5.68 -0.50
N GLY A 87 -12.07 -6.99 -0.22
CA GLY A 87 -13.25 -7.83 -0.46
C GLY A 87 -13.39 -8.30 -1.91
N LYS A 88 -12.38 -8.07 -2.75
CA LYS A 88 -12.42 -8.36 -4.18
C LYS A 88 -11.35 -9.37 -4.59
N GLU A 89 -11.82 -10.44 -5.22
CA GLU A 89 -10.97 -11.51 -5.73
C GLU A 89 -10.02 -11.01 -6.82
N SER A 90 -8.77 -11.46 -6.70
CA SER A 90 -7.67 -11.21 -7.64
C SER A 90 -7.11 -12.54 -8.13
N PRO A 91 -6.82 -12.68 -9.45
CA PRO A 91 -6.11 -13.84 -9.97
C PRO A 91 -4.80 -14.02 -9.23
N SER A 92 -4.56 -15.21 -8.70
CA SER A 92 -3.44 -15.51 -7.83
C SER A 92 -2.93 -16.92 -8.06
N CYS A 93 -1.75 -17.22 -7.52
CA CYS A 93 -1.21 -18.56 -7.47
C CYS A 93 -0.79 -18.88 -6.05
N ASP A 94 -1.20 -20.06 -5.58
CA ASP A 94 -0.71 -20.62 -4.33
C ASP A 94 0.49 -21.53 -4.63
N TYR A 95 1.64 -21.17 -4.06
CA TYR A 95 2.89 -21.89 -4.18
C TYR A 95 3.14 -22.67 -2.89
N GLY A 96 2.75 -23.94 -2.91
CA GLY A 96 2.86 -24.83 -1.75
C GLY A 96 4.30 -25.27 -1.47
N SER A 97 4.61 -25.50 -0.19
CA SER A 97 5.85 -26.14 0.26
C SER A 97 5.56 -27.33 1.19
N ASP A 98 6.39 -28.36 1.12
CA ASP A 98 6.37 -29.48 2.07
C ASP A 98 6.86 -29.07 3.48
N GLY A 99 7.43 -27.87 3.62
CA GLY A 99 8.00 -27.37 4.87
C GLY A 99 7.01 -26.76 5.86
N GLY A 100 5.69 -26.89 5.63
CA GLY A 100 4.67 -26.29 6.51
C GLY A 100 4.53 -24.77 6.32
N PHE A 101 4.67 -24.31 5.08
CA PHE A 101 4.45 -22.93 4.65
C PHE A 101 4.08 -22.88 3.17
N GLY A 102 3.65 -21.72 2.69
CA GLY A 102 3.42 -21.46 1.27
C GLY A 102 3.67 -20.00 0.92
N TYR A 103 3.56 -19.68 -0.36
CA TYR A 103 3.54 -18.30 -0.84
C TYR A 103 2.29 -18.07 -1.68
N GLN A 104 1.66 -16.92 -1.51
CA GLN A 104 0.59 -16.48 -2.40
C GLN A 104 1.11 -15.33 -3.25
N VAL A 105 1.00 -15.44 -4.57
CA VAL A 105 1.38 -14.39 -5.52
C VAL A 105 0.14 -13.98 -6.30
N GLY A 106 -0.26 -12.72 -6.14
CA GLY A 106 -1.52 -12.22 -6.69
C GLY A 106 -1.39 -10.97 -7.54
N ALA A 107 -2.20 -10.94 -8.59
CA ALA A 107 -2.34 -9.82 -9.51
C ALA A 107 -3.53 -8.94 -9.09
N VAL A 108 -3.27 -7.94 -8.24
CA VAL A 108 -4.31 -7.01 -7.79
C VAL A 108 -4.40 -5.87 -8.81
N THR A 109 -5.53 -5.79 -9.52
CA THR A 109 -5.74 -4.83 -10.61
C THR A 109 -6.72 -3.70 -10.28
N HIS A 110 -7.35 -3.74 -9.11
CA HIS A 110 -8.34 -2.76 -8.67
C HIS A 110 -7.82 -1.71 -7.70
N ASP A 111 -6.71 -1.98 -7.01
CA ASP A 111 -6.10 -1.06 -6.07
C ASP A 111 -4.58 -1.10 -6.14
N GLY A 112 -3.96 0.07 -6.07
CA GLY A 112 -2.50 0.19 -5.98
C GLY A 112 -2.01 0.22 -4.53
N VAL A 113 -0.68 0.23 -4.38
CA VAL A 113 -0.02 0.21 -3.05
C VAL A 113 -0.42 1.36 -2.12
N SER A 114 -0.99 2.44 -2.67
CA SER A 114 -1.46 3.59 -1.89
C SER A 114 -2.59 3.24 -0.91
N TYR A 115 -3.33 2.14 -1.17
CA TYR A 115 -4.36 1.62 -0.26
C TYR A 115 -3.78 1.38 1.15
N TRP A 116 -2.65 0.67 1.23
CA TRP A 116 -1.99 0.35 2.50
C TRP A 116 -1.45 1.60 3.21
N LEU A 117 -0.88 2.53 2.45
CA LEU A 117 -0.26 3.76 2.99
C LEU A 117 -1.30 4.78 3.50
N LYS A 118 -2.55 4.65 3.06
CA LYS A 118 -3.69 5.43 3.53
C LYS A 118 -4.42 4.77 4.71
N GLY A 119 -3.88 3.68 5.25
CA GLY A 119 -4.44 2.97 6.40
C GLY A 119 -5.48 1.91 6.04
N GLY A 120 -5.44 1.39 4.82
CA GLY A 120 -6.25 0.24 4.41
C GLY A 120 -5.94 -1.01 5.25
N GLY A 121 -6.98 -1.72 5.68
CA GLY A 121 -6.89 -2.94 6.48
C GLY A 121 -6.38 -2.75 7.91
N ASN A 122 -6.33 -3.84 8.69
CA ASN A 122 -5.77 -3.84 10.05
C ASN A 122 -4.27 -4.16 10.04
N VAL A 123 -3.48 -3.36 9.35
CA VAL A 123 -2.06 -3.67 9.09
C VAL A 123 -1.12 -2.50 9.42
N ASP A 124 0.11 -2.84 9.75
CA ASP A 124 1.26 -1.93 9.72
C ASP A 124 1.87 -1.99 8.32
N ALA A 125 1.97 -0.81 7.70
CA ALA A 125 2.50 -0.65 6.34
C ALA A 125 3.82 0.11 6.40
N LYS A 126 4.86 -0.44 5.76
CA LYS A 126 6.18 0.18 5.70
C LYS A 126 6.65 0.24 4.25
N VAL A 127 7.01 1.44 3.80
CA VAL A 127 7.62 1.61 2.46
C VAL A 127 8.99 0.94 2.44
N ILE A 128 9.20 0.10 1.43
CA ILE A 128 10.46 -0.59 1.11
C ILE A 128 10.75 -0.49 -0.39
N LYS A 129 11.81 -1.16 -0.84
CA LYS A 129 12.13 -1.35 -2.26
C LYS A 129 12.27 -2.83 -2.55
N VAL A 130 11.76 -3.26 -3.70
CA VAL A 130 12.01 -4.59 -4.26
C VAL A 130 12.66 -4.38 -5.62
N GLY A 131 13.97 -4.64 -5.69
CA GLY A 131 14.78 -4.21 -6.84
C GLY A 131 14.74 -2.69 -7.01
N ASP A 132 14.34 -2.26 -8.19
CA ASP A 132 14.16 -0.86 -8.61
C ASP A 132 12.72 -0.35 -8.45
N PHE A 133 11.78 -1.17 -7.97
CA PHE A 133 10.39 -0.77 -7.74
C PHE A 133 10.14 -0.39 -6.29
N GLY A 134 9.29 0.62 -6.09
CA GLY A 134 8.70 0.92 -4.80
C GLY A 134 7.75 -0.19 -4.35
N ALA A 135 7.77 -0.52 -3.07
CA ALA A 135 6.90 -1.54 -2.50
C ALA A 135 6.50 -1.21 -1.06
N VAL A 136 5.52 -1.94 -0.55
CA VAL A 136 5.03 -1.81 0.83
C VAL A 136 5.09 -3.18 1.49
N GLU A 137 5.86 -3.28 2.57
CA GLU A 137 5.81 -4.39 3.51
C GLU A 137 4.58 -4.24 4.41
N ILE A 138 3.81 -5.31 4.54
CA ILE A 138 2.50 -5.33 5.20
C ILE A 138 2.52 -6.42 6.28
N LYS A 139 2.17 -6.03 7.51
CA LYS A 139 2.10 -6.91 8.67
C LYS A 139 0.78 -6.72 9.39
N LEU A 140 0.14 -7.79 9.86
CA LEU A 140 -1.07 -7.66 10.68
C LEU A 140 -0.77 -6.92 11.99
N LYS A 141 -1.58 -5.91 12.32
CA LYS A 141 -1.47 -5.18 13.58
C LYS A 141 -1.87 -6.06 14.76
N GLY A 142 -1.10 -5.97 15.84
CA GLY A 142 -1.39 -6.68 17.09
C GLY A 142 -1.16 -8.19 17.04
N GLY A 143 -0.55 -8.70 15.97
CA GLY A 143 -0.15 -10.10 15.82
C GLY A 143 1.30 -10.20 15.35
N SER A 144 1.99 -11.29 15.74
CA SER A 144 3.31 -11.65 15.24
C SER A 144 3.37 -13.13 14.89
N GLY A 145 4.17 -13.49 13.89
CA GLY A 145 4.38 -14.89 13.52
C GLY A 145 3.24 -15.53 12.73
N PHE A 146 2.43 -14.72 12.02
CA PHE A 146 1.28 -15.16 11.23
C PHE A 146 1.57 -15.19 9.74
N ASP A 147 1.90 -14.05 9.15
CA ASP A 147 2.20 -13.90 7.74
C ASP A 147 2.94 -12.58 7.54
N CYS A 148 3.53 -12.40 6.36
CA CYS A 148 4.01 -11.11 5.92
C CYS A 148 3.77 -10.98 4.43
N SER A 149 3.31 -9.82 4.00
CA SER A 149 3.04 -9.55 2.60
C SER A 149 3.88 -8.39 2.09
N VAL A 150 4.22 -8.44 0.81
CA VAL A 150 4.91 -7.36 0.09
C VAL A 150 4.08 -7.00 -1.13
N ALA A 151 3.64 -5.75 -1.19
CA ALA A 151 2.90 -5.19 -2.30
C ALA A 151 3.81 -4.28 -3.15
N ILE A 152 4.05 -4.64 -4.40
CA ILE A 152 4.95 -3.92 -5.31
C ILE A 152 4.13 -2.99 -6.22
N ASP A 153 4.55 -1.73 -6.36
CA ASP A 153 3.89 -0.72 -7.18
C ASP A 153 4.21 -0.89 -8.68
N VAL A 154 3.52 -1.81 -9.34
CA VAL A 154 3.85 -2.22 -10.71
C VAL A 154 3.19 -1.38 -11.79
N ALA A 155 1.95 -0.90 -11.60
CA ALA A 155 1.26 0.01 -12.52
C ALA A 155 0.23 0.87 -11.78
N ASP A 156 -0.27 1.93 -12.42
CA ASP A 156 -1.30 2.80 -11.81
C ASP A 156 -2.53 1.97 -11.42
N GLY A 157 -2.92 2.06 -10.15
CA GLY A 157 -4.06 1.32 -9.59
C GLY A 157 -3.84 -0.19 -9.49
N GLN A 158 -2.62 -0.68 -9.68
CA GLN A 158 -2.31 -2.12 -9.64
C GLN A 158 -1.14 -2.39 -8.71
N GLN A 159 -1.13 -3.57 -8.11
CA GLN A 159 -0.01 -4.03 -7.28
C GLN A 159 0.21 -5.54 -7.46
N LEU A 160 1.48 -5.93 -7.51
CA LEU A 160 1.86 -7.33 -7.39
C LEU A 160 2.02 -7.64 -5.90
N MET A 161 1.14 -8.46 -5.35
CA MET A 161 1.17 -8.81 -3.94
C MET A 161 1.77 -10.21 -3.74
N VAL A 162 2.74 -10.32 -2.85
CA VAL A 162 3.38 -11.60 -2.50
C VAL A 162 3.36 -11.79 -1.00
N SER A 163 2.74 -12.86 -0.54
CA SER A 163 2.59 -13.19 0.87
C SER A 163 3.35 -14.46 1.21
N TYR A 164 4.04 -14.47 2.35
CA TYR A 164 4.55 -15.70 2.97
C TYR A 164 3.56 -16.17 4.04
N ILE A 165 3.05 -17.39 3.88
CA ILE A 165 2.01 -17.98 4.73
C ILE A 165 2.60 -19.17 5.51
N PRO A 166 3.12 -18.98 6.74
CA PRO A 166 3.46 -20.10 7.62
C PRO A 166 2.17 -20.82 8.08
N THR A 167 2.12 -22.13 7.89
CA THR A 167 0.96 -22.94 8.30
C THR A 167 1.30 -23.75 9.54
N THR A 168 2.27 -24.66 9.44
CA THR A 168 2.73 -25.53 10.53
C THR A 168 4.20 -25.34 10.88
N THR A 169 4.91 -24.48 10.13
CA THR A 169 6.29 -24.12 10.46
C THR A 169 6.41 -23.48 11.86
N LYS A 170 7.53 -23.76 12.51
CA LYS A 170 7.88 -23.21 13.83
C LYS A 170 8.46 -21.80 13.76
N GLU A 171 8.75 -21.31 12.55
CA GLU A 171 9.24 -19.95 12.37
C GLU A 171 8.16 -18.94 12.77
N LYS A 172 8.52 -18.03 13.67
CA LYS A 172 7.63 -16.99 14.22
C LYS A 172 8.27 -15.61 14.22
N ASP A 173 9.56 -15.52 13.89
CA ASP A 173 10.25 -14.24 13.79
C ASP A 173 9.70 -13.45 12.58
N GLN A 174 9.01 -12.35 12.87
CA GLN A 174 8.36 -11.53 11.87
C GLN A 174 9.35 -10.98 10.82
N ALA A 175 10.59 -10.68 11.19
CA ALA A 175 11.60 -10.21 10.26
C ALA A 175 12.02 -11.33 9.29
N VAL A 176 12.10 -12.58 9.77
CA VAL A 176 12.36 -13.74 8.91
C VAL A 176 11.20 -13.98 7.95
N LEU A 177 9.95 -13.91 8.43
CA LEU A 177 8.77 -14.05 7.58
C LEU A 177 8.73 -13.01 6.46
N CYS A 178 8.98 -11.74 6.79
CA CYS A 178 9.02 -10.66 5.80
C CYS A 178 10.20 -10.78 4.84
N GLY A 179 11.37 -11.18 5.32
CA GLY A 179 12.52 -11.43 4.43
C GLY A 179 12.25 -12.55 3.41
N LYS A 180 11.47 -13.57 3.79
CA LYS A 180 11.02 -14.62 2.84
C LYS A 180 10.03 -14.07 1.82
N ALA A 181 9.04 -13.28 2.25
CA ALA A 181 8.09 -12.63 1.37
C ALA A 181 8.79 -11.68 0.38
N GLU A 182 9.69 -10.83 0.86
CA GLU A 182 10.48 -9.91 0.04
C GLU A 182 11.35 -10.63 -0.99
N LYS A 183 12.01 -11.73 -0.58
CA LYS A 183 12.78 -12.58 -1.51
C LYS A 183 11.88 -13.13 -2.62
N ALA A 184 10.73 -13.71 -2.28
CA ALA A 184 9.79 -14.24 -3.27
C ALA A 184 9.24 -13.12 -4.18
N ALA A 185 8.96 -11.94 -3.61
CA ALA A 185 8.52 -10.76 -4.35
C ALA A 185 9.58 -10.31 -5.39
N GLY A 186 10.86 -10.32 -5.02
CA GLY A 186 11.96 -10.00 -5.94
C GLY A 186 12.08 -10.99 -7.11
N LEU A 187 11.88 -12.29 -6.83
CA LEU A 187 11.87 -13.32 -7.88
C LEU A 187 10.68 -13.15 -8.83
N ALA A 188 9.48 -12.96 -8.26
CA ALA A 188 8.25 -12.75 -9.04
C ALA A 188 8.33 -11.50 -9.91
N LEU A 189 8.84 -10.39 -9.37
CA LEU A 189 9.05 -9.15 -10.10
C LEU A 189 10.05 -9.32 -11.25
N SER A 190 11.15 -10.06 -11.01
CA SER A 190 12.14 -10.34 -12.04
C SER A 190 11.50 -11.07 -13.23
N THR A 191 10.68 -12.09 -12.95
CA THR A 191 9.97 -12.83 -14.00
C THR A 191 8.92 -11.97 -14.68
N LEU A 192 8.13 -11.19 -13.94
CA LEU A 192 7.13 -10.28 -14.50
C LEU A 192 7.72 -9.34 -15.55
N LYS A 193 8.94 -8.83 -15.33
CA LYS A 193 9.64 -7.98 -16.32
C LYS A 193 9.94 -8.67 -17.65
N THR A 194 9.93 -10.00 -17.67
CA THR A 194 10.17 -10.81 -18.87
C THR A 194 8.89 -11.26 -19.55
N LEU A 195 7.77 -11.27 -18.83
CA LEU A 195 6.45 -11.57 -19.34
C LEU A 195 5.90 -10.29 -20.00
N LYS A 196 5.77 -10.30 -21.33
CA LYS A 196 5.15 -9.22 -22.11
C LYS A 196 3.78 -9.63 -22.61
#